data_AF-A0A8X7YRM0-F1
#
_entry.id   AF-A0A8X7YRM0-F1
#
_cell.length_a   1.000
_cell.length_b   1.000
_cell.length_c   1.000
_cell.angle_alpha   90.00
_cell.angle_beta   90.00
_cell.angle_gamma   90.00
#
_symmetry.space_group_name_H-M   'P 1'
#
loop_
_entity.id
_entity.type
_entity.pdbx_description
1 polymer ?
#
loop_
_entity_poly.entity_id
_entity_poly.type
_entity_poly.pdbx_seq_one_letter_code
_entity_poly.pdbx_strand_id
1 'polypeptide(L)'
;MLAIFNKGLVNPPQELYSPASLCSSRKPKLPEEIVKDFVSSDPPNAFSMSFGDAALLAYIQPGNSYPRHQRLLCGLDGIYCVFLGSLNNLCSLNKQYGLSKCTDEAMFIIEAYRTLRDRGPYPAHKVLQDLDGRFGFVVYDTKAGQVFAALGENEGVGLFWGIAADGSVVISDDLEVIKGSCAKSFAPFPSGCMFHSEQGLTSFEHPSSKMKAMPRIDSEGAMCGANFKVDVHSRISSMPRVGSEANWALGGSTA
;
A
#
# COMPACT_ATOMS: atom_id res chain seq x y z
N MET A 1 -11.63 -1.93 -2.85
CA MET A 1 -10.29 -2.37 -3.31
C MET A 1 -9.78 -3.40 -2.35
N LEU A 2 -9.20 -4.48 -2.85
CA LEU A 2 -8.53 -5.51 -2.08
C LEU A 2 -7.26 -5.90 -2.82
N ALA A 3 -6.14 -5.93 -2.11
CA ALA A 3 -4.87 -6.41 -2.63
C ALA A 3 -4.28 -7.38 -1.60
N ILE A 4 -3.89 -8.57 -2.04
CA ILE A 4 -3.27 -9.58 -1.19
C ILE A 4 -1.92 -9.96 -1.80
N PHE A 5 -0.89 -9.94 -0.97
CA PHE A 5 0.48 -10.24 -1.37
C PHE A 5 1.03 -11.35 -0.51
N ASN A 6 1.62 -12.36 -1.15
CA ASN A 6 2.20 -13.50 -0.45
C ASN A 6 3.38 -13.05 0.43
N LYS A 7 3.56 -13.73 1.57
CA LYS A 7 4.68 -13.54 2.49
C LYS A 7 6.06 -13.63 1.81
N GLY A 8 6.19 -14.42 0.74
CA GLY A 8 7.44 -14.51 -0.03
C GLY A 8 7.78 -13.24 -0.82
N LEU A 9 6.77 -12.43 -1.15
CA LEU A 9 6.88 -11.21 -1.95
C LEU A 9 7.02 -9.97 -1.07
N VAL A 10 6.31 -9.95 0.05
CA VAL A 10 6.23 -8.80 0.95
C VAL A 10 6.49 -9.27 2.37
N ASN A 11 7.43 -8.61 3.05
CA ASN A 11 7.67 -8.82 4.47
C ASN A 11 6.80 -7.83 5.28
N PRO A 12 5.68 -8.27 5.87
CA PRO A 12 4.92 -7.41 6.77
C PRO A 12 5.74 -7.04 8.02
N PRO A 13 5.52 -5.84 8.59
CA PRO A 13 5.98 -5.53 9.93
C PRO A 13 5.50 -6.58 10.93
N GLN A 14 6.40 -7.12 11.74
CA GLN A 14 6.06 -8.14 12.73
C GLN A 14 5.06 -7.61 13.77
N GLU A 15 5.05 -6.31 14.00
CA GLU A 15 4.22 -5.62 14.98
C GLU A 15 2.74 -5.56 14.56
N LEU A 16 2.42 -5.83 13.30
CA LEU A 16 1.03 -6.02 12.86
C LEU A 16 0.46 -7.37 13.29
N TYR A 17 1.31 -8.36 13.56
CA TYR A 17 0.86 -9.68 13.97
C TYR A 17 0.38 -9.63 15.41
N SER A 18 -0.91 -9.93 15.62
CA SER A 18 -1.45 -10.12 16.97
C SER A 18 -1.64 -11.60 17.28
N PRO A 19 -1.02 -12.13 18.35
CA PRO A 19 -1.31 -13.46 18.86
C PRO A 19 -2.78 -13.62 19.29
N ALA A 20 -3.47 -12.52 19.60
CA ALA A 20 -4.87 -12.54 20.02
C ALA A 20 -5.83 -13.00 18.90
N SER A 21 -5.39 -13.00 17.64
CA SER A 21 -6.15 -13.51 16.50
C SER A 21 -6.42 -15.02 16.57
N LEU A 22 -5.63 -15.77 17.34
CA LEU A 22 -5.84 -17.21 17.57
C LEU A 22 -6.89 -17.50 18.66
N CYS A 23 -7.08 -16.56 19.59
CA CYS A 23 -8.01 -16.68 20.71
C CYS A 23 -9.32 -15.90 20.49
N SER A 24 -9.45 -15.18 19.38
CA SER A 24 -10.67 -14.45 19.03
C SER A 24 -11.76 -15.34 18.44
N SER A 25 -13.01 -14.90 18.56
CA SER A 25 -14.18 -15.55 17.97
C SER A 25 -14.09 -15.66 16.44
N ARG A 26 -13.40 -14.72 15.79
CA ARG A 26 -13.08 -14.75 14.36
C ARG A 26 -11.65 -15.23 14.16
N LYS A 27 -11.46 -16.17 13.23
CA LYS A 27 -10.14 -16.66 12.81
C LYS A 27 -9.70 -15.94 11.55
N PRO A 28 -8.39 -15.73 11.35
CA PRO A 28 -7.88 -15.23 10.08
C PRO A 28 -8.18 -16.24 8.97
N LYS A 29 -8.48 -15.73 7.77
CA LYS A 29 -8.85 -16.53 6.59
C LYS A 29 -7.67 -16.70 5.63
N LEU A 30 -7.79 -17.65 4.72
CA LEU A 30 -6.84 -17.82 3.62
C LEU A 30 -7.11 -16.79 2.50
N PRO A 31 -6.09 -16.37 1.72
CA PRO A 31 -6.24 -15.40 0.64
C PRO A 31 -7.38 -15.72 -0.35
N GLU A 32 -7.52 -16.98 -0.74
CA GLU A 32 -8.56 -17.41 -1.69
C GLU A 32 -9.98 -17.24 -1.13
N GLU A 33 -10.16 -17.54 0.16
CA GLU A 33 -11.43 -17.34 0.85
C GLU A 33 -11.77 -15.86 0.96
N ILE A 34 -10.76 -15.03 1.25
CA ILE A 34 -10.92 -13.57 1.36
C ILE A 34 -11.39 -12.98 0.02
N VAL A 35 -10.76 -13.38 -1.09
CA VAL A 35 -11.15 -12.92 -2.43
C VAL A 35 -12.56 -13.41 -2.78
N LYS A 36 -12.89 -14.67 -2.47
CA LYS A 36 -14.22 -15.22 -2.73
C LYS A 36 -15.32 -14.49 -1.97
N ASP A 37 -15.09 -14.20 -0.69
CA ASP A 37 -16.03 -13.44 0.15
C ASP A 37 -16.19 -12.01 -0.37
N PHE A 38 -15.09 -11.37 -0.76
CA PHE A 38 -15.09 -10.02 -1.33
C PHE A 38 -15.88 -9.96 -2.65
N VAL A 39 -15.65 -10.91 -3.56
CA VAL A 39 -16.38 -10.97 -4.84
C VAL A 39 -17.87 -11.31 -4.62
N SER A 40 -18.18 -12.14 -3.62
CA SER A 40 -19.56 -12.50 -3.27
C SER A 40 -20.33 -11.34 -2.62
N SER A 41 -19.63 -10.30 -2.17
CA SER A 41 -20.24 -9.11 -1.55
C SER A 41 -21.00 -8.25 -2.56
N ASP A 42 -20.48 -8.13 -3.79
CA ASP A 42 -21.14 -7.42 -4.90
C ASP A 42 -20.81 -8.09 -6.25
N PRO A 43 -21.45 -9.23 -6.56
CA PRO A 43 -21.13 -10.04 -7.75
C PRO A 43 -21.13 -9.31 -9.10
N PRO A 44 -22.08 -8.39 -9.42
CA PRO A 44 -22.11 -7.76 -10.74
C PRO A 44 -20.99 -6.73 -10.96
N ASN A 45 -20.43 -6.14 -9.91
CA ASN A 45 -19.43 -5.08 -10.00
C ASN A 45 -18.03 -5.51 -9.54
N ALA A 46 -17.91 -6.73 -9.00
CA ALA A 46 -16.66 -7.27 -8.51
C ALA A 46 -15.84 -7.92 -9.63
N PHE A 47 -14.55 -7.62 -9.63
CA PHE A 47 -13.54 -8.19 -10.51
C PHE A 47 -12.36 -8.65 -9.65
N SER A 48 -11.76 -9.79 -9.99
CA SER A 48 -10.53 -10.28 -9.35
C SER A 48 -9.51 -10.71 -10.41
N MET A 49 -8.24 -10.51 -10.09
CA MET A 49 -7.10 -10.89 -10.90
C MET A 49 -6.09 -11.60 -10.00
N SER A 50 -5.70 -12.81 -10.39
CA SER A 50 -4.65 -13.58 -9.73
C SER A 50 -3.38 -13.55 -10.57
N PHE A 51 -2.25 -13.34 -9.90
CA PHE A 51 -0.91 -13.34 -10.50
C PHE A 51 -0.12 -14.55 -10.02
N GLY A 52 -0.64 -15.74 -10.33
CA GLY A 52 -0.13 -17.00 -9.78
C GLY A 52 -0.18 -17.00 -8.25
N ASP A 53 0.88 -17.51 -7.62
CA ASP A 53 0.98 -17.63 -6.16
C ASP A 53 1.48 -16.34 -5.48
N ALA A 54 1.79 -15.30 -6.25
CA ALA A 54 2.48 -14.10 -5.75
C ALA A 54 1.52 -13.04 -5.21
N ALA A 55 0.45 -12.73 -5.97
CA ALA A 55 -0.48 -11.66 -5.62
C ALA A 55 -1.91 -11.90 -6.14
N LEU A 56 -2.88 -11.40 -5.39
CA LEU A 56 -4.30 -11.36 -5.76
C LEU A 56 -4.80 -9.92 -5.64
N LEU A 57 -5.34 -9.37 -6.71
CA LEU A 57 -6.00 -8.07 -6.70
C LEU A 57 -7.49 -8.28 -6.92
N ALA A 58 -8.33 -7.66 -6.10
CA ALA A 58 -9.76 -7.60 -6.34
C ALA A 58 -10.28 -6.17 -6.22
N TYR A 59 -11.24 -5.87 -7.07
CA TYR A 59 -11.74 -4.53 -7.32
C TYR A 59 -13.25 -4.59 -7.44
N ILE A 60 -13.95 -3.71 -6.72
CA ILE A 60 -15.39 -3.53 -6.90
C ILE A 60 -15.57 -2.16 -7.52
N GLN A 61 -16.20 -2.14 -8.70
CA GLN A 61 -16.52 -0.90 -9.39
C GLN A 61 -17.50 -0.10 -8.52
N PRO A 62 -17.19 1.15 -8.15
CA PRO A 62 -18.12 1.96 -7.39
C PRO A 62 -19.36 2.26 -8.25
N GLY A 63 -20.54 1.80 -7.82
CA GLY A 63 -21.80 2.17 -8.46
C GLY A 63 -22.12 3.64 -8.19
N ASN A 64 -22.52 4.40 -9.23
CA ASN A 64 -23.01 5.80 -9.25
C ASN A 64 -22.77 6.65 -7.98
N SER A 65 -21.52 6.70 -7.52
CA SER A 65 -21.15 7.39 -6.28
C SER A 65 -20.45 8.69 -6.63
N TYR A 66 -20.81 9.75 -5.92
CA TYR A 66 -20.25 11.09 -6.01
C TYR A 66 -18.72 11.09 -6.22
N PRO A 67 -18.15 12.09 -6.92
CA PRO A 67 -16.73 12.17 -7.29
C PRO A 67 -15.72 12.22 -6.11
N ARG A 68 -16.18 12.03 -4.87
CA ARG A 68 -15.33 12.03 -3.67
C ARG A 68 -14.54 10.74 -3.45
N HIS A 69 -14.92 9.63 -4.09
CA HIS A 69 -14.25 8.33 -3.92
C HIS A 69 -14.08 7.63 -5.27
N GLN A 70 -13.39 8.30 -6.19
CA GLN A 70 -13.03 7.71 -7.47
C GLN A 70 -12.06 6.56 -7.21
N ARG A 71 -12.41 5.37 -7.70
CA ARG A 71 -11.53 4.20 -7.70
C ARG A 71 -11.15 3.93 -9.14
N LEU A 72 -9.86 3.70 -9.39
CA LEU A 72 -9.32 3.42 -10.71
C LEU A 72 -8.44 2.18 -10.63
N LEU A 73 -8.56 1.31 -11.63
CA LEU A 73 -7.66 0.19 -11.84
C LEU A 73 -7.01 0.38 -13.20
N CYS A 74 -5.69 0.44 -13.24
CA CYS A 74 -4.91 0.56 -14.47
C CYS A 74 -3.79 -0.48 -14.49
N GLY A 75 -3.52 -1.05 -15.67
CA GLY A 75 -2.41 -1.95 -15.89
C GLY A 75 -1.62 -1.52 -17.12
N LEU A 76 -0.32 -1.31 -16.98
CA LEU A 76 0.58 -0.92 -18.08
C LEU A 76 1.93 -1.61 -17.94
N ASP A 77 2.41 -2.25 -19.01
CA ASP A 77 3.71 -2.93 -19.08
C ASP A 77 4.00 -3.95 -17.96
N GLY A 78 2.96 -4.62 -17.44
CA GLY A 78 3.08 -5.59 -16.34
C GLY A 78 3.11 -4.95 -14.95
N ILE A 79 2.81 -3.65 -14.86
CA ILE A 79 2.62 -2.92 -13.61
C ILE A 79 1.14 -2.63 -13.45
N TYR A 80 0.58 -3.02 -12.32
CA TYR A 80 -0.83 -2.85 -12.00
C TYR A 80 -0.99 -1.88 -10.84
N CYS A 81 -1.81 -0.86 -11.02
CA CYS A 81 -2.09 0.14 -10.00
C CYS A 81 -3.59 0.18 -9.70
N VAL A 82 -3.93 0.08 -8.43
CA VAL A 82 -5.24 0.47 -7.92
C VAL A 82 -5.11 1.80 -7.22
N PHE A 83 -5.80 2.81 -7.71
CA PHE A 83 -5.80 4.17 -7.19
C PHE A 83 -7.16 4.50 -6.57
N LEU A 84 -7.13 5.25 -5.47
CA LEU A 84 -8.27 5.71 -4.72
C LEU A 84 -8.14 7.21 -4.49
N GLY A 85 -9.22 7.95 -4.76
CA GLY A 85 -9.29 9.39 -4.57
C GLY A 85 -9.09 10.16 -5.87
N SER A 86 -8.54 11.38 -5.80
CA SER A 86 -8.39 12.31 -6.91
C SER A 86 -7.20 13.25 -6.69
N LEU A 87 -6.47 13.57 -7.77
CA LEU A 87 -5.36 14.52 -7.75
C LEU A 87 -5.80 15.88 -8.29
N ASN A 88 -5.57 16.96 -7.55
CA ASN A 88 -5.92 18.33 -7.94
C ASN A 88 -4.90 18.91 -8.93
N ASN A 89 -3.66 18.45 -8.90
CA ASN A 89 -2.55 18.99 -9.70
C ASN A 89 -2.09 18.08 -10.84
N LEU A 90 -2.91 17.10 -11.25
CA LEU A 90 -2.59 16.12 -12.29
C LEU A 90 -2.10 16.77 -13.61
N CYS A 91 -2.75 17.85 -14.05
CA CYS A 91 -2.35 18.58 -15.26
C CYS A 91 -0.93 19.17 -15.16
N SER A 92 -0.53 19.66 -13.98
CA SER A 92 0.80 20.22 -13.74
C SER A 92 1.84 19.11 -13.69
N LEU A 93 1.51 18.00 -13.01
CA LEU A 93 2.36 16.82 -12.94
C LEU A 93 2.61 16.24 -14.34
N ASN A 94 1.58 16.07 -15.16
CA ASN A 94 1.73 15.56 -16.52
C ASN A 94 2.70 16.41 -17.36
N LYS A 95 2.65 17.74 -17.21
CA LYS A 95 3.61 18.65 -17.89
C LYS A 95 5.04 18.48 -17.36
N GLN A 96 5.21 18.38 -16.04
CA GLN A 96 6.52 18.22 -15.39
C GLN A 96 7.20 16.91 -15.77
N TYR A 97 6.43 15.81 -15.82
CA TYR A 97 6.93 14.49 -16.19
C TYR A 97 6.94 14.27 -17.72
N GLY A 98 6.52 15.26 -18.52
CA GLY A 98 6.51 15.17 -19.98
C GLY A 98 5.52 14.16 -20.54
N LEU A 99 4.44 13.86 -19.80
CA LEU A 99 3.38 12.94 -20.20
C LEU A 99 2.40 13.65 -21.12
N SER A 100 2.36 13.26 -22.40
CA SER A 100 1.65 13.97 -23.47
C SER A 100 0.22 13.48 -23.73
N LYS A 101 -0.25 12.43 -23.04
CA LYS A 101 -1.61 11.87 -23.19
C LYS A 101 -2.44 12.22 -21.97
N CYS A 102 -3.77 12.37 -22.11
CA CYS A 102 -4.70 12.48 -20.97
C CYS A 102 -4.58 11.24 -20.09
N THR A 103 -3.63 11.27 -19.16
CA THR A 103 -3.37 10.21 -18.19
C THR A 103 -4.33 10.40 -17.04
N ASP A 104 -5.08 9.34 -16.73
CA ASP A 104 -5.78 9.23 -15.47
C ASP A 104 -4.77 9.14 -14.32
N GLU A 105 -5.20 9.40 -13.09
CA GLU A 105 -4.34 9.38 -11.90
C GLU A 105 -3.59 8.05 -11.75
N ALA A 106 -4.28 6.93 -11.98
CA ALA A 106 -3.66 5.60 -11.92
C ALA A 106 -2.56 5.42 -12.97
N MET A 107 -2.72 5.98 -14.16
CA MET A 107 -1.72 5.90 -15.22
C MET A 107 -0.51 6.79 -14.93
N PHE A 108 -0.75 7.98 -14.36
CA PHE A 108 0.31 8.84 -13.85
C PHE A 108 1.17 8.12 -12.81
N ILE A 109 0.54 7.46 -11.83
CA ILE A 109 1.26 6.73 -10.77
C ILE A 109 2.11 5.58 -11.34
N ILE A 110 1.61 4.84 -12.35
CA ILE A 110 2.41 3.79 -12.99
C ILE A 110 3.65 4.38 -13.66
N GLU A 111 3.49 5.46 -14.43
CA GLU A 111 4.62 6.13 -15.08
C GLU A 111 5.61 6.71 -14.06
N ALA A 112 5.10 7.34 -12.99
CA ALA A 112 5.94 7.83 -11.90
C ALA A 112 6.73 6.68 -11.24
N TYR A 113 6.09 5.56 -10.92
CA TYR A 113 6.77 4.37 -10.38
C TYR A 113 7.83 3.82 -11.35
N ARG A 114 7.53 3.74 -12.65
CA ARG A 114 8.51 3.34 -13.66
C ARG A 114 9.71 4.26 -13.69
N THR A 115 9.50 5.57 -13.64
CA THR A 115 10.61 6.52 -13.60
C THR A 115 11.46 6.35 -12.34
N LEU A 116 10.84 6.10 -11.18
CA LEU A 116 11.55 5.83 -9.92
C LEU A 116 12.37 4.53 -9.98
N ARG A 117 11.86 3.50 -10.65
CA ARG A 117 12.54 2.21 -10.83
C ARG A 117 13.67 2.29 -11.86
N ASP A 118 13.40 2.88 -13.03
CA ASP A 118 14.27 2.81 -14.21
C ASP A 118 15.24 3.99 -14.31
N ARG A 119 14.94 5.15 -13.70
CA ARG A 119 15.75 6.37 -13.76
C ARG A 119 16.15 6.80 -12.33
N GLY A 120 17.32 6.36 -11.86
CA GLY A 120 17.88 6.84 -10.57
C GLY A 120 18.22 8.35 -10.58
N PRO A 121 18.65 8.96 -9.46
CA PRO A 121 18.29 8.74 -8.07
C PRO A 121 17.22 9.78 -7.66
N TYR A 122 16.00 9.69 -8.22
CA TYR A 122 14.91 10.56 -7.76
C TYR A 122 14.24 9.92 -6.53
N PRO A 123 14.20 10.60 -5.38
CA PRO A 123 13.62 10.00 -4.18
C PRO A 123 12.09 9.90 -4.29
N ALA A 124 11.54 8.71 -4.03
CA ALA A 124 10.09 8.47 -4.07
C ALA A 124 9.29 9.43 -3.17
N HIS A 125 9.85 9.81 -2.02
CA HIS A 125 9.19 10.75 -1.11
C HIS A 125 8.93 12.12 -1.75
N LYS A 126 9.79 12.59 -2.67
CA LYS A 126 9.56 13.87 -3.35
C LYS A 126 8.39 13.78 -4.34
N VAL A 127 8.32 12.68 -5.09
CA VAL A 127 7.19 12.46 -6.01
C VAL A 127 5.88 12.46 -5.24
N LEU A 128 5.84 11.79 -4.08
CA LEU A 128 4.65 11.73 -3.23
C LEU A 128 4.31 13.06 -2.57
N GLN A 129 5.31 13.86 -2.18
CA GLN A 129 5.09 15.22 -1.66
C GLN A 129 4.57 16.17 -2.75
N ASP A 130 4.95 15.95 -4.01
CA ASP A 130 4.45 16.74 -5.14
C ASP A 130 2.99 16.39 -5.51
N LEU A 131 2.41 15.30 -4.98
CA LEU A 131 1.01 14.94 -5.21
C LEU A 131 0.09 15.81 -4.35
N ASP A 132 -0.71 16.67 -5.01
CA ASP A 132 -1.75 17.43 -4.33
C ASP A 132 -3.11 16.78 -4.59
N GLY A 133 -3.81 16.44 -3.52
CA GLY A 133 -5.12 15.82 -3.57
C GLY A 133 -5.35 14.80 -2.45
N ARG A 134 -6.46 14.08 -2.56
CA ARG A 134 -6.75 12.96 -1.66
C ARG A 134 -6.42 11.71 -2.42
N PHE A 135 -5.41 10.97 -1.99
CA PHE A 135 -4.98 9.78 -2.72
C PHE A 135 -4.61 8.65 -1.77
N GLY A 136 -4.86 7.44 -2.23
CA GLY A 136 -4.29 6.22 -1.70
C GLY A 136 -4.15 5.25 -2.85
N PHE A 137 -3.03 4.53 -2.94
CA PHE A 137 -2.83 3.60 -4.04
C PHE A 137 -1.99 2.41 -3.65
N VAL A 138 -2.12 1.35 -4.45
CA VAL A 138 -1.31 0.14 -4.38
C VAL A 138 -0.87 -0.20 -5.80
N VAL A 139 0.45 -0.31 -5.98
CA VAL A 139 1.13 -0.71 -7.21
C VAL A 139 1.76 -2.08 -7.00
N TYR A 140 1.55 -2.96 -7.96
CA TYR A 140 2.21 -4.26 -8.04
C TYR A 140 2.93 -4.37 -9.39
N ASP A 141 4.24 -4.59 -9.33
CA ASP A 141 5.08 -4.84 -10.49
C ASP A 141 5.33 -6.35 -10.63
N THR A 142 4.72 -6.97 -11.64
CA THR A 142 4.90 -8.40 -11.92
C THR A 142 6.30 -8.75 -12.42
N LYS A 143 7.02 -7.80 -13.03
CA LYS A 143 8.36 -8.04 -13.58
C LYS A 143 9.42 -7.95 -12.50
N ALA A 144 9.32 -6.95 -11.63
CA ALA A 144 10.25 -6.76 -10.52
C ALA A 144 9.88 -7.61 -9.29
N GLY A 145 8.64 -8.08 -9.19
CA GLY A 145 8.14 -8.74 -7.98
C GLY A 145 8.10 -7.78 -6.79
N GLN A 146 7.79 -6.51 -7.05
CA GLN A 146 7.79 -5.47 -6.02
C GLN A 146 6.39 -4.89 -5.80
N VAL A 147 6.14 -4.49 -4.56
CA VAL A 147 4.90 -3.84 -4.15
C VAL A 147 5.22 -2.45 -3.63
N PHE A 148 4.44 -1.48 -4.07
CA PHE A 148 4.55 -0.11 -3.63
C PHE A 148 3.17 0.44 -3.28
N ALA A 149 2.95 0.85 -2.04
CA ALA A 149 1.69 1.41 -1.58
C ALA A 149 1.94 2.76 -0.90
N ALA A 150 1.01 3.70 -1.04
CA ALA A 150 1.11 4.98 -0.35
C ALA A 150 -0.28 5.51 0.01
N LEU A 151 -0.33 6.28 1.10
CA LEU A 151 -1.52 7.00 1.54
C LEU A 151 -1.17 8.47 1.77
N GLY A 152 -1.94 9.36 1.14
CA GLY A 152 -1.82 10.81 1.32
C GLY A 152 -2.10 11.25 2.76
N GLU A 153 -1.73 12.49 3.08
CA GLU A 153 -2.00 13.12 4.38
C GLU A 153 -3.49 13.43 4.57
N ASN A 154 -4.17 13.80 3.49
CA ASN A 154 -5.52 14.34 3.54
C ASN A 154 -6.56 13.31 4.02
N GLU A 155 -7.28 13.65 5.08
CA GLU A 155 -8.38 12.86 5.63
C GLU A 155 -9.55 12.79 4.62
N GLY A 156 -9.64 11.66 3.91
CA GLY A 156 -10.71 11.44 2.94
C GLY A 156 -10.61 10.13 2.18
N VAL A 157 -9.40 9.56 2.08
CA VAL A 157 -9.18 8.19 1.64
C VAL A 157 -8.56 7.44 2.82
N GLY A 158 -9.12 6.27 3.14
CA GLY A 158 -8.59 5.40 4.18
C GLY A 158 -8.06 4.12 3.55
N LEU A 159 -6.87 3.69 3.98
CA LEU A 159 -6.35 2.37 3.67
C LEU A 159 -6.11 1.63 4.98
N PHE A 160 -6.36 0.34 4.94
CA PHE A 160 -6.15 -0.59 6.04
C PHE A 160 -5.28 -1.72 5.53
N TRP A 161 -4.45 -2.24 6.42
CA TRP A 161 -3.60 -3.38 6.14
C TRP A 161 -3.63 -4.39 7.28
N GLY A 162 -3.41 -5.65 6.95
CA GLY A 162 -3.41 -6.73 7.92
C GLY A 162 -2.69 -7.97 7.42
N ILE A 163 -2.62 -8.97 8.29
CA ILE A 163 -1.96 -10.24 8.02
C ILE A 163 -3.01 -11.35 7.99
N ALA A 164 -3.07 -12.07 6.87
CA ALA A 164 -3.92 -13.25 6.66
C ALA A 164 -3.38 -14.49 7.39
N ALA A 165 -4.12 -15.61 7.35
CA ALA A 165 -3.79 -16.83 8.11
C ALA A 165 -2.45 -17.47 7.71
N ASP A 166 -2.08 -17.33 6.44
CA ASP A 166 -0.84 -17.83 5.83
C ASP A 166 0.35 -16.86 5.99
N GLY A 167 0.12 -15.69 6.59
CA GLY A 167 1.11 -14.63 6.71
C GLY A 167 1.15 -13.66 5.52
N SER A 168 0.23 -13.78 4.57
CA SER A 168 0.10 -12.84 3.44
C SER A 168 -0.37 -11.46 3.92
N VAL A 169 0.10 -10.41 3.26
CA VAL A 169 -0.30 -9.03 3.54
C VAL A 169 -1.57 -8.71 2.77
N VAL A 170 -2.59 -8.24 3.48
CA VAL A 170 -3.88 -7.83 2.91
C VAL A 170 -3.99 -6.32 3.05
N ILE A 171 -4.30 -5.61 1.96
CA ILE A 171 -4.55 -4.17 1.91
C ILE A 171 -5.94 -3.92 1.34
N SER A 172 -6.75 -3.10 2.00
CA SER A 172 -8.08 -2.74 1.53
C SER A 172 -8.48 -1.35 2.02
N ASP A 173 -9.41 -0.70 1.31
CA ASP A 173 -10.07 0.52 1.75
C ASP A 173 -11.28 0.26 2.66
N ASP A 174 -11.75 -0.99 2.74
CA ASP A 174 -12.89 -1.36 3.57
C ASP A 174 -12.44 -2.04 4.88
N LEU A 175 -12.82 -1.42 5.99
CA LEU A 175 -12.51 -1.90 7.34
C LEU A 175 -13.19 -3.24 7.66
N GLU A 176 -14.41 -3.46 7.20
CA GLU A 176 -15.16 -4.68 7.51
C GLU A 176 -14.58 -5.89 6.77
N VAL A 177 -14.11 -5.68 5.54
CA VAL A 177 -13.36 -6.71 4.79
C VAL A 177 -12.09 -7.09 5.55
N ILE A 178 -11.32 -6.12 6.04
CA ILE A 178 -10.07 -6.39 6.77
C ILE A 178 -10.33 -7.08 8.11
N LYS A 179 -11.32 -6.64 8.89
CA LYS A 179 -11.71 -7.32 10.14
C LYS A 179 -12.21 -8.75 9.90
N GLY A 180 -12.95 -8.97 8.82
CA GLY A 180 -13.44 -10.29 8.42
C GLY A 180 -12.33 -11.23 7.95
N SER A 181 -11.25 -10.66 7.41
CA SER A 181 -10.14 -11.39 6.79
C SER A 181 -8.98 -11.67 7.75
N CYS A 182 -8.54 -10.65 8.48
CA CYS A 182 -7.33 -10.66 9.31
C CYS A 182 -7.62 -10.77 10.82
N ALA A 183 -8.90 -10.89 11.20
CA ALA A 183 -9.36 -10.94 12.59
C ALA A 183 -8.82 -9.75 13.44
N LYS A 184 -7.85 -9.98 14.33
CA LYS A 184 -7.23 -8.95 15.18
C LYS A 184 -5.84 -8.51 14.68
N SER A 185 -5.31 -9.10 13.60
CA SER A 185 -3.99 -8.77 13.04
C SER A 185 -4.11 -7.71 11.93
N PHE A 186 -4.63 -6.53 12.27
CA PHE A 186 -4.79 -5.44 11.31
C PHE A 186 -4.61 -4.06 11.93
N ALA A 187 -4.27 -3.08 11.09
CA ALA A 187 -4.17 -1.68 11.48
C ALA A 187 -4.67 -0.76 10.35
N PRO A 188 -4.96 0.52 10.66
CA PRO A 188 -4.96 1.54 9.63
C PRO A 188 -3.56 1.66 9.00
N PHE A 189 -3.52 1.82 7.69
CA PHE A 189 -2.29 2.24 7.00
C PHE A 189 -2.02 3.69 7.39
N PRO A 190 -0.78 4.04 7.81
CA PRO A 190 -0.50 5.38 8.30
C PRO A 190 -0.59 6.43 7.19
N SER A 191 -1.26 7.54 7.45
CA SER A 191 -1.28 8.72 6.55
C SER A 191 0.13 9.29 6.39
N GLY A 192 0.40 9.92 5.24
CA GLY A 192 1.71 10.54 5.00
C GLY A 192 2.86 9.55 4.82
N CYS A 193 2.54 8.28 4.57
CA CYS A 193 3.50 7.19 4.51
C CYS A 193 3.42 6.40 3.21
N MET A 194 4.54 5.76 2.88
CA MET A 194 4.68 4.82 1.78
C MET A 194 5.28 3.51 2.29
N PHE A 195 4.88 2.42 1.66
CA PHE A 195 5.38 1.09 1.88
C PHE A 195 5.98 0.56 0.59
N HIS A 196 7.22 0.09 0.65
CA HIS A 196 7.88 -0.61 -0.45
C HIS A 196 8.33 -1.99 0.05
N SER A 197 8.21 -3.02 -0.79
CA SER A 197 8.50 -4.41 -0.38
C SER A 197 9.92 -4.64 0.13
N GLU A 198 10.91 -3.85 -0.33
CA GLU A 198 12.32 -3.97 0.10
C GLU A 198 12.67 -3.02 1.23
N GLN A 199 12.16 -1.78 1.20
CA GLN A 199 12.51 -0.74 2.20
C GLN A 199 11.61 -0.77 3.43
N GLY A 200 10.44 -1.41 3.32
CA GLY A 200 9.41 -1.39 4.35
C GLY A 200 8.64 -0.07 4.40
N LEU A 201 8.09 0.23 5.58
CA LEU A 201 7.25 1.40 5.82
C LEU A 201 8.09 2.64 6.15
N THR A 202 7.89 3.72 5.40
CA THR A 202 8.59 5.00 5.60
C THR A 202 7.61 6.17 5.49
N SER A 203 7.86 7.25 6.22
CA SER A 203 7.10 8.49 6.05
C SER A 203 7.70 9.30 4.91
N PHE A 204 6.87 9.71 3.95
CA PHE A 204 7.34 10.64 2.92
C PHE A 204 7.28 12.09 3.39
N GLU A 205 6.48 12.43 4.41
CA GLU A 205 6.50 13.75 5.07
C GLU A 205 7.79 13.99 5.86
N HIS A 206 8.26 12.93 6.54
CA HIS A 206 9.46 12.96 7.35
C HIS A 206 10.41 11.82 6.95
N PRO A 207 11.06 11.89 5.76
CA PRO A 207 11.90 10.81 5.24
C PRO A 207 13.11 10.47 6.12
N SER A 208 13.52 11.41 6.98
CA SER A 208 14.67 11.23 7.89
C SER A 208 14.31 10.68 9.26
N SER A 209 13.02 10.52 9.55
CA SER A 209 12.52 10.08 10.86
C SER A 209 12.16 8.60 10.82
N LYS A 210 12.43 7.88 11.91
CA LYS A 210 12.08 6.45 11.99
C LYS A 210 10.58 6.29 12.25
N MET A 211 9.98 5.24 11.67
CA MET A 211 8.63 4.81 12.03
C MET A 211 8.68 3.94 13.28
N LYS A 212 7.78 4.21 14.23
CA LYS A 212 7.64 3.42 15.46
C LYS A 212 6.27 2.77 15.50
N ALA A 213 6.25 1.46 15.74
CA ALA A 213 5.03 0.71 15.99
C ALA A 213 4.53 0.98 17.42
N MET A 214 3.25 1.35 17.53
CA MET A 214 2.51 1.51 18.78
C MET A 214 1.46 0.40 18.86
N PRO A 215 1.59 -0.55 19.81
CA PRO A 215 0.62 -1.61 19.98
C PRO A 215 -0.79 -1.04 20.14
N ARG A 216 -1.76 -1.60 19.41
CA ARG A 216 -3.16 -1.24 19.53
C ARG A 216 -3.86 -2.24 20.42
N ILE A 217 -4.77 -1.76 21.27
CA ILE A 217 -5.62 -2.58 22.13
C ILE A 217 -7.07 -2.34 21.71
N ASP A 218 -7.83 -3.41 21.52
CA ASP A 218 -9.25 -3.33 21.20
C ASP A 218 -10.11 -3.05 22.45
N SER A 219 -11.41 -2.87 22.25
CA SER A 219 -12.37 -2.67 23.36
C SER A 219 -12.48 -3.86 24.31
N GLU A 220 -11.99 -5.05 23.92
CA GLU A 220 -11.96 -6.26 24.74
C GLU A 220 -10.66 -6.36 25.56
N GLY A 221 -9.76 -5.38 25.43
CA GLY A 221 -8.46 -5.38 26.11
C GLY A 221 -7.40 -6.26 25.44
N ALA A 222 -7.67 -6.77 24.23
CA ALA A 222 -6.74 -7.61 23.48
C ALA A 222 -5.91 -6.79 22.49
N MET A 223 -4.65 -7.18 22.30
CA MET A 223 -3.78 -6.58 21.29
C MET A 223 -4.39 -6.78 19.88
N CYS A 224 -4.46 -5.74 19.06
CA CYS A 224 -5.06 -5.79 17.72
C CYS A 224 -4.18 -5.08 16.66
N GLY A 225 -2.97 -5.61 16.46
CA GLY A 225 -1.96 -5.05 15.56
C GLY A 225 -1.27 -3.82 16.15
N ALA A 226 -0.65 -3.00 15.30
CA ALA A 226 0.05 -1.80 15.71
C ALA A 226 -0.24 -0.62 14.77
N ASN A 227 -0.39 0.57 15.37
CA ASN A 227 -0.40 1.83 14.63
C ASN A 227 1.04 2.30 14.44
N PHE A 228 1.38 2.80 13.26
CA PHE A 228 2.72 3.31 12.99
C PHE A 228 2.70 4.83 13.05
N LYS A 229 3.60 5.42 13.83
CA LYS A 229 3.78 6.87 13.91
C LYS A 229 5.23 7.24 13.69
N VAL A 230 5.44 8.43 13.14
CA VAL A 230 6.76 9.01 13.00
C VAL A 230 7.33 9.31 14.38
N ASP A 231 8.52 8.80 14.68
CA ASP A 231 9.27 9.18 15.87
C ASP A 231 10.08 10.44 15.58
N VAL A 232 9.56 11.57 16.06
CA VAL A 232 10.16 12.91 15.89
C VAL A 232 11.56 13.00 16.52
N HIS A 233 11.88 12.14 17.48
CA HIS A 233 13.13 12.21 18.24
C HIS A 233 14.23 11.29 17.69
N SER A 234 13.88 10.25 16.93
CA SER A 234 14.84 9.33 16.34
C SER A 234 14.99 9.54 14.84
N ARG A 235 16.13 10.14 14.45
CA ARG A 235 16.53 10.22 13.05
C ARG A 235 17.15 8.91 12.60
N ILE A 236 16.95 8.57 11.34
CA ILE A 236 17.71 7.51 10.68
C ILE A 236 19.18 7.96 10.68
N SER A 237 20.05 7.26 11.41
CA SER A 237 21.47 7.59 11.45
C SER A 237 22.05 7.31 10.07
N SER A 238 22.40 8.37 9.35
CA SER A 238 22.92 8.40 7.98
C SER A 238 21.94 7.88 6.90
N MET A 239 21.51 8.79 6.02
CA MET A 239 21.20 8.38 4.64
C MET A 239 22.52 7.93 4.01
N PRO A 240 22.64 6.72 3.44
CA PRO A 240 23.79 6.39 2.62
C PRO A 240 23.80 7.40 1.48
N ARG A 241 24.92 8.13 1.31
CA ARG A 241 25.15 8.86 0.06
C ARG A 241 25.39 7.82 -1.01
N VAL A 242 24.32 7.35 -1.63
CA VAL A 242 24.41 6.48 -2.79
C VAL A 242 24.87 7.34 -3.96
N GLY A 243 26.13 7.14 -4.37
CA GLY A 243 26.68 7.78 -5.56
C GLY A 243 25.88 7.39 -6.80
N SER A 244 26.03 8.16 -7.88
CA SER A 244 25.33 8.01 -9.16
C SER A 244 25.52 6.66 -9.88
N GLU A 245 26.23 5.72 -9.27
CA GLU A 245 26.47 4.35 -9.77
C GLU A 245 25.78 3.27 -8.93
N ALA A 246 25.07 3.65 -7.86
CA ALA A 246 24.45 2.67 -7.00
C ALA A 246 23.09 2.21 -7.55
N ASN A 247 23.09 1.03 -8.14
CA ASN A 247 21.89 0.21 -8.25
C ASN A 247 21.35 -0.07 -6.84
N TRP A 248 20.05 0.04 -6.65
CA TRP A 248 19.33 -0.29 -5.42
C TRP A 248 19.54 -1.75 -4.93
N ALA A 249 20.26 -2.59 -5.68
CA ALA A 249 20.42 -4.04 -5.48
C ALA A 249 21.40 -4.49 -4.38
N LEU A 250 22.06 -3.58 -3.64
CA LEU A 250 22.96 -3.96 -2.54
C LEU A 250 22.69 -3.12 -1.30
N GLY A 251 21.50 -3.30 -0.74
CA GLY A 251 21.10 -2.80 0.58
C GLY A 251 20.91 -3.94 1.58
N GLY A 252 21.86 -4.86 1.69
CA GLY A 252 21.74 -6.00 2.60
C GLY A 252 23.07 -6.66 2.95
N SER A 253 23.64 -6.25 4.08
CA SER A 253 24.40 -7.08 5.05
C SER A 253 25.55 -6.29 5.64
N THR A 254 25.43 -5.94 6.92
CA THR A 254 26.52 -6.15 7.86
C THR A 254 25.90 -6.55 9.20
N ALA A 255 26.26 -7.78 9.60
CA ALA A 255 26.20 -8.43 10.92
C ALA A 255 25.48 -7.72 12.08
#